data_AF-A0A7Y0N4F4-F1
#
_entry.id   AF-A0A7Y0N4F4-F1
#
_cell.length_a   1.000
_cell.length_b   1.000
_cell.length_c   1.000
_cell.angle_alpha   90.00
_cell.angle_beta   90.00
_cell.angle_gamma   90.00
#
_symmetry.space_group_name_H-M   'P 1'
#
loop_
_entity.id
_entity.type
_entity.pdbx_description
1 polymer ?
#
loop_
_entity_poly.entity_id
_entity_poly.type
_entity_poly.pdbx_seq_one_letter_code
_entity_poly.pdbx_strand_id
1 'polypeptide(L)' 'LQKAYKEIYRSGKTLEEVKPILAEMAQEWPAVKRFSDILETTERGIIR' A
#
# COMPACT_ATOMS: atom_id res chain seq x y z
N LEU A 1 8.83 -4.06 -4.02
CA LEU A 1 7.65 -3.66 -4.81
C LEU A 1 6.58 -4.76 -4.94
N GLN A 2 6.93 -5.96 -5.44
CA GLN A 2 5.93 -7.05 -5.60
C GLN A 2 5.22 -7.47 -4.30
N LYS A 3 5.89 -7.43 -3.14
CA LYS A 3 5.26 -7.70 -1.84
C LYS A 3 4.16 -6.70 -1.51
N ALA A 4 4.44 -5.40 -1.64
CA ALA A 4 3.45 -4.34 -1.43
C ALA A 4 2.21 -4.49 -2.34
N TYR A 5 2.42 -4.80 -3.62
CA TYR A 5 1.32 -5.06 -4.55
C TYR A 5 0.46 -6.28 -4.13
N LYS A 6 1.10 -7.37 -3.69
CA LYS A 6 0.39 -8.54 -3.18
C LYS A 6 -0.40 -8.22 -1.91
N GLU A 7 0.12 -7.37 -1.04
CA GLU A 7 -0.64 -6.94 0.14
C GLU A 7 -1.84 -6.06 -0.19
N ILE A 8 -1.74 -5.21 -1.21
CA ILE A 8 -2.86 -4.34 -1.64
C ILE A 8 -3.96 -5.15 -2.36
N TYR A 9 -3.58 -6.06 -3.25
CA TYR A 9 -4.53 -6.71 -4.17
C TYR A 9 -4.85 -8.17 -3.87
N ARG A 10 -3.93 -8.89 -3.23
CA ARG A 10 -4.01 -10.36 -3.11
C ARG A 10 -4.19 -10.85 -1.67
N SER A 11 -3.98 -10.00 -0.67
CA SER A 11 -4.17 -10.36 0.74
C SER A 11 -5.64 -10.38 1.17
N GLY A 12 -6.53 -9.77 0.39
CA GLY A 12 -7.94 -9.60 0.75
C GLY A 12 -8.19 -8.57 1.86
N LYS A 13 -7.14 -7.98 2.45
CA LYS A 13 -7.23 -6.97 3.50
C LYS A 13 -7.83 -5.67 2.99
N THR A 14 -8.37 -4.90 3.93
CA THR A 14 -8.85 -3.55 3.68
C THR A 14 -7.68 -2.57 3.51
N LEU A 15 -7.92 -1.44 2.86
CA LEU A 15 -6.89 -0.41 2.70
C LEU A 15 -6.36 0.12 4.04
N GLU A 16 -7.22 0.20 5.05
CA GLU A 16 -6.86 0.66 6.38
C GLU A 16 -5.86 -0.28 7.08
N GLU A 17 -6.00 -1.59 6.87
CA GLU A 17 -5.06 -2.59 7.39
C GLU A 17 -3.75 -2.64 6.60
N VAL A 18 -3.79 -2.31 5.31
CA VAL A 18 -2.60 -2.34 4.45
C VAL A 18 -1.72 -1.09 4.62
N LYS A 19 -2.31 0.06 4.97
CA LYS A 19 -1.56 1.31 5.24
C LYS A 19 -0.42 1.15 6.26
N PRO A 20 -0.64 0.62 7.49
CA PRO A 20 0.43 0.45 8.46
C PRO A 20 1.49 -0.55 7.97
N ILE A 21 1.08 -1.63 7.29
CA ILE A 21 2.00 -2.63 6.74
C ILE A 21 2.89 -2.03 5.64
N LEU A 22 2.35 -1.15 4.80
CA LEU A 22 3.12 -0.41 3.80
C LEU A 22 4.07 0.60 4.44
N ALA A 23 3.68 1.25 5.55
CA ALA A 23 4.52 2.18 6.28
C ALA A 23 5.73 1.48 6.92
N GLU A 24 5.54 0.29 7.50
CA GLU A 24 6.64 -0.54 8.00
C GLU A 24 7.56 -0.97 6.86
N MET A 25 7.00 -1.47 5.74
CA MET A 25 7.79 -1.83 4.57
C MET A 25 8.52 -0.63 3.94
N ALA A 26 7.98 0.59 4.09
CA ALA A 26 8.60 1.80 3.59
C ALA A 26 9.86 2.21 4.37
N GLN A 27 10.01 1.78 5.63
CA GLN A 27 11.24 2.00 6.40
C GLN A 27 12.41 1.22 5.82
N GLU A 28 12.18 -0.03 5.42
CA GLU A 28 13.21 -0.85 4.78
C GLU A 28 13.38 -0.55 3.29
N TRP A 29 12.28 -0.20 2.60
CA TRP A 29 12.24 0.00 1.15
C TRP A 29 11.58 1.34 0.81
N PRO A 30 12.35 2.42 0.61
CA PRO A 30 11.81 3.76 0.33
C PRO A 30 10.89 3.80 -0.90
N ALA A 31 11.10 2.91 -1.87
CA ALA A 31 10.27 2.80 -3.06
C ALA A 31 8.81 2.36 -2.77
N VAL A 32 8.56 1.73 -1.62
CA VAL A 32 7.21 1.33 -1.19
C VAL A 32 6.39 2.52 -0.69
N LYS A 33 7.06 3.58 -0.19
CA LYS A 33 6.43 4.82 0.27
C LYS A 33 5.55 5.48 -0.80
N ARG A 34 5.94 5.37 -2.07
CA ARG A 34 5.14 5.90 -3.19
C ARG A 34 3.74 5.28 -3.24
N PHE A 35 3.56 4.03 -2.81
CA PHE A 35 2.25 3.39 -2.76
C PHE A 35 1.40 3.97 -1.62
N SER A 36 1.96 4.19 -0.43
CA SER A 36 1.20 4.81 0.67
C SER A 36 0.76 6.23 0.30
N ASP A 37 1.65 7.01 -0.33
CA ASP A 37 1.33 8.38 -0.73
C ASP A 37 0.17 8.41 -1.74
N ILE A 38 0.21 7.53 -2.76
CA ILE A 38 -0.88 7.42 -3.76
C ILE A 38 -2.19 6.98 -3.10
N LEU A 39 -2.13 6.06 -2.14
CA LEU A 39 -3.31 5.60 -1.39
C LEU A 39 -3.96 6.71 -0.55
N GLU A 40 -3.19 7.68 -0.07
CA GLU A 40 -3.72 8.83 0.66
C GLU A 40 -4.27 9.92 -0.26
N THR A 41 -3.70 10.07 -1.46
CA THR A 41 -4.11 11.14 -2.40
C THR A 41 -5.32 10.75 -3.27
N THR A 42 -5.70 9.47 -3.29
CA THR A 42 -6.72 8.98 -4.23
C THR A 42 -8.13 9.03 -3.64
N GLU A 43 -8.94 10.00 -4.05
CA GLU A 43 -10.34 10.15 -3.64
C GLU A 43 -11.30 9.13 -4.28
N ARG A 44 -10.95 8.59 -5.46
CA ARG A 44 -11.79 7.63 -6.21
C ARG A 44 -11.61 6.17 -5.80
N GLY A 45 -10.75 5.90 -4.80
CA GLY A 45 -10.29 4.56 -4.48
C GLY A 45 -9.30 3.99 -5.52
N ILE A 46 -8.64 2.89 -5.17
CA ILE A 46 -7.73 2.19 -6.08
C ILE A 46 -8.46 1.25 -7.03
N ILE A 47 -7.94 1.13 -8.25
CA ILE A 47 -8.39 0.14 -9.25
C ILE A 47 -8.09 -1.24 -8.69
N ARG A 48 -9.11 -2.10 -8.53
CA ARG A 48 -8.99 -3.47 -8.00
C ARG A 48 -9.34 -4.51 -9.05
#